data_AF-A0A843EJU2-F1
#
_entry.id   AF-A0A843EJU2-F1
#
_cell.length_a   1.000
_cell.length_b   1.000
_cell.length_c   1.000
_cell.angle_alpha   90.00
_cell.angle_beta   90.00
_cell.angle_gamma   90.00
#
_symmetry.space_group_name_H-M   'P 1'
#
loop_
_entity.id
_entity.type
_entity.pdbx_description
1 polymer ?
#
loop_
_entity_poly.entity_id
_entity_poly.type
_entity_poly.pdbx_seq_one_letter_code
_entity_poly.pdbx_strand_id
1 'polypeptide(L)' 'MEIGVVVHGPGIVDSGWAKKIIDILSNFGNVRCRLGGTMGRTAVIDAGLEDVIDISLKLLPSQSLELFNREHADVIFLLN' A
#
# COMPACT_ATOMS: atom_id res chain seq x y z
N MET A 1 11.03 -6.18 -11.38
CA MET A 1 11.18 -5.08 -10.43
C MET A 1 10.23 -5.36 -9.28
N GLU A 2 10.73 -5.42 -8.06
CA GLU A 2 9.93 -5.52 -6.85
C GLU A 2 9.55 -4.11 -6.39
N ILE A 3 8.26 -3.80 -6.39
CA ILE A 3 7.72 -2.47 -6.08
C ILE A 3 6.94 -2.57 -4.77
N GLY A 4 7.39 -1.82 -3.76
CA GLY A 4 6.66 -1.64 -2.51
C GLY A 4 5.72 -0.44 -2.59
N VAL A 5 4.49 -0.59 -2.15
CA VAL A 5 3.54 0.52 -2.03
C VAL A 5 3.04 0.59 -0.58
N VAL A 6 3.27 1.72 0.06
CA VAL A 6 2.72 2.03 1.40
C VAL A 6 1.56 2.99 1.20
N VAL A 7 0.36 2.55 1.56
CA VAL A 7 -0.84 3.39 1.56
C VAL A 7 -1.01 3.98 2.95
N HIS A 8 -1.03 5.30 3.07
CA HIS A 8 -1.19 6.02 4.33
C HIS A 8 -2.46 6.87 4.30
N GLY A 9 -3.30 6.70 5.33
CA GLY A 9 -4.55 7.44 5.45
C GLY A 9 -5.69 6.91 4.55
N PRO A 10 -6.94 7.30 4.85
CA PRO A 10 -8.11 6.83 4.12
C PRO A 10 -8.34 7.57 2.79
N GLY A 11 -7.94 8.84 2.66
CA GLY A 11 -8.34 9.69 1.54
C GLY A 11 -7.94 9.19 0.15
N ILE A 12 -6.74 8.63 0.00
CA ILE A 12 -6.30 8.04 -1.27
C ILE A 12 -7.03 6.73 -1.62
N VAL A 13 -7.50 6.01 -0.60
CA VAL A 13 -8.33 4.81 -0.76
C VAL A 13 -9.75 5.21 -1.16
N ASP A 14 -10.37 6.12 -0.40
CA ASP A 14 -11.75 6.59 -0.61
C ASP A 14 -11.94 7.24 -1.98
N SER A 15 -10.92 7.96 -2.46
CA SER A 15 -10.94 8.57 -3.79
C SER A 15 -10.75 7.56 -4.94
N GLY A 16 -10.43 6.30 -4.63
CA GLY A 16 -10.14 5.24 -5.59
C GLY A 16 -8.79 5.37 -6.30
N TRP A 17 -7.99 6.37 -5.94
CA TRP A 17 -6.68 6.59 -6.57
C TRP A 17 -5.64 5.57 -6.13
N ALA A 18 -5.72 5.06 -4.90
CA ALA A 18 -4.83 3.99 -4.43
C ALA A 18 -4.83 2.81 -5.40
N LYS A 19 -6.02 2.27 -5.71
CA LYS A 19 -6.18 1.15 -6.65
C LYS A 19 -5.67 1.50 -8.05
N LYS A 20 -6.05 2.67 -8.58
CA LYS A 20 -5.61 3.09 -9.93
C LYS A 20 -4.10 3.18 -10.05
N ILE A 21 -3.42 3.72 -9.04
CA ILE A 21 -1.96 3.83 -9.03
C ILE A 21 -1.33 2.44 -8.93
N ILE A 22 -1.86 1.57 -8.07
CA ILE A 22 -1.40 0.18 -7.94
C ILE A 22 -1.54 -0.56 -9.28
N ASP A 23 -2.70 -0.49 -9.93
CA ASP A 23 -2.95 -1.11 -11.24
C ASP A 23 -1.97 -0.60 -12.32
N ILE A 24 -1.64 0.70 -12.30
CA ILE A 24 -0.63 1.28 -13.19
C ILE A 24 0.75 0.69 -12.89
N LEU A 25 1.18 0.68 -11.62
CA LEU A 25 2.47 0.18 -11.17
C LEU A 25 2.65 -1.32 -11.47
N SER A 26 1.57 -2.10 -11.42
CA SER A 26 1.59 -3.53 -11.76
C SER A 26 2.01 -3.81 -13.21
N ASN A 27 1.91 -2.84 -14.12
CA ASN A 27 2.44 -2.97 -15.48
C ASN A 27 3.97 -2.84 -15.56
N PHE A 28 4.63 -2.38 -14.49
CA PHE A 28 6.08 -2.15 -14.44
C PHE A 28 6.83 -3.19 -13.60
N GLY A 29 6.13 -4.00 -12.79
CA GLY A 29 6.76 -4.97 -11.91
C GLY A 29 5.81 -5.68 -10.97
N ASN A 30 6.38 -6.47 -10.05
CA ASN A 30 5.64 -7.13 -8.99
C ASN A 30 5.35 -6.15 -7.87
N VAL A 31 4.08 -5.84 -7.65
CA VAL A 31 3.65 -4.84 -6.68
C VAL A 31 3.17 -5.52 -5.40
N ARG A 32 3.73 -5.11 -4.27
CA ARG A 32 3.23 -5.46 -2.94
C ARG A 32 2.72 -4.20 -2.27
N CYS A 33 1.47 -4.20 -1.82
CA CYS A 33 0.89 -3.06 -1.12
C CYS A 33 0.60 -3.41 0.34
N ARG A 34 0.83 -2.46 1.23
CA ARG A 34 0.44 -2.55 2.65
C ARG A 34 -0.05 -1.22 3.17
N LEU A 35 -0.87 -1.29 4.21
CA LEU A 35 -1.34 -0.10 4.90
C LEU A 35 -0.32 0.36 5.96
N GLY A 36 0.10 1.62 5.85
CA GLY A 36 0.80 2.35 6.89
C GLY A 36 -0.19 3.16 7.72
N GLY A 37 -0.29 2.86 9.02
CA GLY A 37 -1.21 3.50 9.95
C GLY A 37 -2.53 2.74 10.13
N THR A 38 -3.39 3.23 11.02
CA THR A 38 -4.63 2.55 11.40
C THR A 38 -5.87 3.12 10.72
N MET A 39 -5.87 4.43 10.40
CA MET A 39 -7.06 5.13 9.90
C MET A 39 -7.52 4.64 8.52
N GLY A 40 -6.59 4.25 7.64
CA GLY A 40 -6.95 3.77 6.30
C GLY A 40 -7.52 2.34 6.28
N ARG A 41 -7.51 1.61 7.41
CA ARG A 41 -7.93 0.21 7.43
C ARG A 41 -9.41 0.04 7.12
N THR A 42 -10.25 0.88 7.72
CA THR A 42 -11.69 0.86 7.45
C THR A 42 -11.96 1.22 6.00
N ALA A 43 -11.27 2.22 5.44
CA ALA A 43 -11.40 2.58 4.03
C ALA A 43 -11.03 1.43 3.08
N VAL A 44 -9.99 0.64 3.39
CA VAL A 44 -9.62 -0.55 2.59
C VAL A 44 -10.74 -1.60 2.62
N ILE A 45 -11.32 -1.85 3.80
CA ILE A 45 -12.42 -2.82 3.98
C ILE A 45 -13.69 -2.33 3.26
N ASP A 46 -14.07 -1.07 3.44
CA ASP A 46 -15.25 -0.48 2.82
C ASP A 46 -15.13 -0.47 1.28
N ALA A 47 -13.91 -0.34 0.75
CA ALA A 47 -13.62 -0.40 -0.68
C ALA A 47 -13.43 -1.82 -1.23
N GLY A 48 -13.42 -2.86 -0.38
CA GLY A 48 -13.19 -4.26 -0.79
C GLY A 48 -11.79 -4.50 -1.35
N LEU A 49 -10.77 -3.84 -0.80
CA LEU A 49 -9.39 -3.86 -1.30
C LEU A 49 -8.45 -4.73 -0.44
N GLU A 50 -8.96 -5.59 0.44
CA GLU A 50 -8.16 -6.44 1.32
C GLU A 50 -7.25 -7.42 0.55
N ASP A 51 -7.66 -7.83 -0.66
CA ASP A 51 -6.85 -8.68 -1.54
C ASP A 51 -5.74 -7.90 -2.28
N VAL A 52 -5.80 -6.57 -2.26
CA VAL A 52 -4.86 -5.68 -2.95
C VAL A 52 -3.90 -5.02 -1.95
N ILE A 53 -4.42 -4.56 -0.81
CA ILE A 53 -3.66 -3.84 0.22
C ILE A 53 -3.64 -4.70 1.48
N ASP A 54 -2.44 -5.16 1.86
CA ASP A 54 -2.27 -5.91 3.09
C ASP A 54 -2.56 -5.04 4.31
N ILE A 55 -3.61 -5.42 5.04
CA ILE A 55 -4.06 -4.82 6.30
C ILE A 55 -3.93 -5.78 7.51
N SER A 56 -3.23 -6.90 7.33
CA SER A 56 -3.02 -7.90 8.38
C SER A 56 -2.11 -7.37 9.49
N LEU A 57 -1.07 -6.62 9.11
CA LEU A 57 -0.10 -6.04 10.02
C LEU A 57 -0.50 -4.60 10.40
N LYS A 58 -0.35 -4.26 11.69
CA LYS A 58 -0.53 -2.90 12.19
C LYS A 58 0.81 -2.17 12.18
N LEU A 59 1.21 -1.67 11.02
CA LEU A 59 2.50 -0.99 10.84
C LEU A 59 2.32 0.52 10.72
N LEU A 60 3.24 1.30 11.28
CA LEU A 60 3.41 2.70 10.90
C LEU A 60 3.96 2.80 9.48
N PRO A 61 3.81 3.95 8.78
CA PRO A 61 4.44 4.14 7.48
C PRO A 61 5.95 3.88 7.50
N SER A 62 6.67 4.36 8.52
CA SER A 62 8.10 4.13 8.69
C SER A 62 8.46 2.64 8.80
N GLN A 63 7.69 1.88 9.57
CA GLN A 63 7.88 0.43 9.70
C GLN A 63 7.56 -0.31 8.40
N SER A 64 6.56 0.15 7.65
CA SER A 64 6.19 -0.40 6.35
C SER A 64 7.31 -0.22 5.33
N LEU A 65 7.94 0.97 5.32
CA LEU A 65 9.11 1.29 4.49
C LEU A 65 10.31 0.43 4.87
N GLU A 66 10.62 0.33 6.17
CA GLU A 66 11.73 -0.51 6.66
C GLU A 66 11.53 -1.98 6.29
N LEU A 67 10.31 -2.49 6.41
CA LEU A 67 9.99 -3.86 6.08
C LEU A 67 10.13 -4.11 4.56
N PHE A 68 9.69 -3.18 3.69
CA PHE A 68 9.94 -3.29 2.25
C PHE A 68 11.43 -3.25 1.89
N ASN A 69 12.21 -2.43 2.60
CA ASN A 69 13.66 -2.40 2.43
C ASN A 69 14.30 -3.76 2.80
N ARG A 70 13.84 -4.41 3.87
CA ARG A 70 14.27 -5.76 4.26
C ARG A 70 13.80 -6.85 3.29
N GLU A 71 12.66 -6.64 2.64
CA GLU A 71 12.13 -7.52 1.60
C GLU A 71 12.76 -7.30 0.22
N HIS A 72 13.80 -6.45 0.13
CA HIS A 72 14.52 -6.13 -1.10
C HIS A 72 13.64 -5.53 -2.21
N ALA A 73 12.72 -4.62 -1.85
CA ALA A 73 12.04 -3.79 -2.84
C ALA A 73 13.04 -2.90 -3.59
N ASP A 74 12.95 -2.85 -4.92
CA ASP A 74 13.80 -2.01 -5.78
C ASP A 74 13.40 -0.52 -5.67
N VAL A 75 12.10 -0.28 -5.51
CA VAL A 75 11.49 1.05 -5.38
C VAL A 75 10.32 0.97 -4.40
N ILE A 76 10.15 2.03 -3.61
CA ILE A 76 9.05 2.13 -2.65
C ILE A 76 8.28 3.43 -2.89
N PHE A 77 6.97 3.32 -3.09
CA PHE A 77 6.04 4.45 -3.19
C PHE A 77 5.29 4.63 -1.87
N LEU A 78 5.23 5.86 -1.37
CA LEU A 78 4.34 6.25 -0.29
C LEU A 78 3.17 7.05 -0.88
N LEU A 79 1.96 6.54 -0.68
CA LEU A 79 0.71 7.15 -1.13
C LEU A 79 -0.01 7.75 0.08
N ASN A 80 -0.44 9.00 0.00
CA ASN A 80 -1.15 9.73 1.06
C ASN A 80 -2.36 10.46 0.50
#